data_AF-A0A1G9LKK0-F1
#
_entry.id   AF-A0A1G9LKK0-F1
#
_cell.length_a   1.000
_cell.length_b   1.000
_cell.length_c   1.000
_cell.angle_alpha   90.00
_cell.angle_beta   90.00
_cell.angle_gamma   90.00
#
_symmetry.space_group_name_H-M   'P 1'
#
loop_
_entity.id
_entity.type
_entity.pdbx_description
1 polymer ?
#
loop_
_entity_poly.entity_id
_entity_poly.type
_entity_poly.pdbx_seq_one_letter_code
_entity_poly.pdbx_strand_id
1 'polypeptide(L)'
;MIISQFDYRMYQDEIAELREEMTQLLISMELFHQSHSQEEFDRWWTGEGRERRYFSCKGRVEKLQNLLAFARVEEQDHPKMRPGGSGS
;
A
#
# COMPACT_ATOMS: atom_id res chain seq x y z
N MET A 1 -6.17 -1.87 18.61
CA MET A 1 -5.10 -0.85 18.43
C MET A 1 -5.76 0.47 18.12
N ILE A 2 -5.29 1.59 18.69
CA ILE A 2 -5.83 2.92 18.38
C ILE A 2 -4.86 3.60 17.39
N ILE A 3 -5.39 4.24 16.35
CA ILE A 3 -4.60 4.99 15.35
C ILE A 3 -5.19 6.38 15.16
N SER A 4 -4.34 7.35 14.83
CA SER A 4 -4.77 8.72 14.54
C SER A 4 -5.56 8.80 13.23
N GLN A 5 -6.33 9.88 13.02
CA GLN A 5 -6.99 10.12 11.72
C GLN A 5 -5.98 10.39 10.60
N PHE A 6 -4.83 10.96 10.96
CA PHE A 6 -3.73 11.17 10.03
C PHE A 6 -3.16 9.83 9.55
N ASP A 7 -2.81 8.93 10.46
CA ASP A 7 -2.27 7.61 10.11
C ASP A 7 -3.29 6.77 9.33
N TYR A 8 -4.56 6.83 9.72
CA TYR A 8 -5.64 6.16 9.00
C TYR A 8 -5.70 6.58 7.53
N ARG A 9 -5.69 7.90 7.28
CA ARG A 9 -5.67 8.45 5.91
C ARG A 9 -4.42 8.04 5.15
N MET A 10 -3.25 8.17 5.77
CA MET A 10 -1.99 7.72 5.17
C MET A 10 -2.02 6.24 4.76
N TYR A 11 -2.55 5.36 5.60
CA TYR A 11 -2.66 3.93 5.26
C TYR A 11 -3.68 3.67 4.16
N GLN A 12 -4.77 4.45 4.09
CA GLN A 12 -5.72 4.36 2.98
C GLN A 12 -5.10 4.80 1.65
N ASP A 13 -4.34 5.90 1.66
CA ASP A 13 -3.64 6.40 0.48
C ASP A 13 -2.58 5.38 0.01
N GLU A 14 -1.79 4.83 0.94
CA GLU A 14 -0.82 3.77 0.62
C GLU A 14 -1.50 2.54 0.01
N ILE A 15 -2.66 2.12 0.53
CA ILE A 15 -3.43 1.02 -0.06
C ILE A 15 -3.88 1.36 -1.49
N ALA A 16 -4.31 2.60 -1.74
CA ALA A 16 -4.76 3.03 -3.06
C ALA A 16 -3.61 2.99 -4.08
N GLU A 17 -2.45 3.55 -3.74
CA GLU A 17 -1.25 3.56 -4.57
C GLU A 17 -0.77 2.13 -4.90
N LEU A 18 -0.72 1.25 -3.89
CA LEU A 18 -0.31 -0.14 -4.10
C LEU A 18 -1.28 -0.92 -5.00
N ARG A 19 -2.58 -0.63 -4.90
CA ARG A 19 -3.62 -1.23 -5.77
C ARG A 19 -3.49 -0.73 -7.21
N GLU A 20 -3.20 0.55 -7.39
CA GLU A 20 -2.93 1.11 -8.71
C GLU A 20 -1.69 0.44 -9.32
N GLU A 21 -0.59 0.34 -8.58
CA GLU A 21 0.62 -0.33 -9.07
C GLU A 21 0.36 -1.80 -9.46
N MET A 22 -0.35 -2.56 -8.61
CA MET A 22 -0.73 -3.94 -8.94
C MET A 22 -1.58 -4.02 -10.21
N THR A 23 -2.50 -3.07 -10.40
CA THR A 23 -3.34 -3.02 -11.60
C THR A 23 -2.51 -2.77 -12.84
N GLN A 24 -1.56 -1.81 -12.78
CA GLN A 24 -0.65 -1.54 -13.89
C GLN A 24 0.26 -2.73 -14.22
N LEU A 25 0.73 -3.45 -13.20
CA LEU A 25 1.51 -4.67 -13.39
C LEU A 25 0.71 -5.76 -14.10
N LEU A 26 -0.55 -5.99 -13.71
CA LEU A 26 -1.41 -6.99 -14.35
C LEU A 26 -1.80 -6.62 -15.77
N ILE A 27 -2.11 -5.34 -16.03
CA ILE A 27 -2.36 -4.85 -17.39
C ILE A 27 -1.12 -5.06 -18.27
N SER A 28 0.06 -4.68 -17.77
CA SER A 28 1.33 -4.88 -18.48
C SER A 28 1.63 -6.35 -18.73
N MET A 29 1.34 -7.21 -17.74
CA MET A 29 1.51 -8.65 -17.82
C MET A 29 0.66 -9.24 -18.94
N GLU A 30 -0.62 -8.89 -18.99
CA GLU A 30 -1.54 -9.37 -20.03
C GLU A 30 -1.09 -8.91 -21.42
N LEU A 31 -0.74 -7.62 -21.57
CA LEU A 31 -0.27 -7.08 -22.84
C LEU A 31 1.03 -7.74 -23.32
N PHE A 32 1.98 -7.98 -22.41
CA PHE A 32 3.25 -8.62 -22.76
C PHE A 32 3.04 -10.09 -23.14
N HIS A 33 2.25 -10.82 -22.36
CA HIS A 33 1.92 -12.23 -22.60
C HIS A 33 1.24 -12.45 -23.97
N GLN A 34 0.40 -11.50 -24.41
CA GLN A 34 -0.27 -11.58 -25.71
C GLN A 34 0.65 -11.25 -26.90
N SER A 35 1.77 -10.56 -26.68
CA SER A 35 2.61 -9.99 -27.75
C SER A 35 4.00 -10.62 -27.88
N HIS A 36 4.42 -11.45 -26.93
CA HIS A 36 5.75 -12.04 -26.87
C HIS A 36 5.68 -13.56 -26.71
N SER A 37 6.80 -14.22 -26.95
CA SER A 37 6.92 -15.65 -26.69
C SER A 37 6.86 -15.98 -25.19
N GLN A 38 6.57 -17.23 -24.86
CA GLN A 38 6.57 -17.70 -23.47
C GLN A 38 7.93 -17.49 -22.78
N GLU A 39 9.05 -17.74 -23.49
CA GLU A 39 10.39 -17.57 -22.93
C GLU A 39 10.69 -16.10 -22.58
N GLU A 40 10.30 -15.17 -23.47
CA GLU A 40 10.40 -13.73 -23.22
C GLU A 40 9.50 -13.30 -22.07
N PHE A 41 8.27 -13.84 -22.01
CA PHE A 41 7.35 -13.58 -20.91
C PHE A 41 7.91 -14.05 -19.57
N ASP A 42 8.42 -15.28 -19.47
CA ASP A 42 8.95 -15.84 -18.22
C ASP A 42 10.15 -15.03 -17.72
N ARG A 43 11.03 -14.61 -18.64
CA ARG A 43 12.15 -13.72 -18.32
C ARG A 43 11.66 -12.37 -17.82
N TRP A 44 10.70 -11.75 -18.51
CA TRP A 44 10.18 -10.42 -18.18
C TRP A 44 9.34 -10.42 -16.88
N TRP A 45 8.53 -11.45 -16.66
CA TRP A 45 7.63 -11.53 -15.52
C TRP A 45 8.35 -12.03 -14.26
N THR A 46 8.94 -13.22 -14.33
CA THR A 46 9.58 -13.86 -13.18
C THR A 46 11.06 -13.49 -13.08
N GLY A 47 11.81 -13.58 -14.19
CA GLY A 47 13.26 -13.34 -14.21
C GLY A 47 13.67 -11.93 -13.79
N GLU A 48 12.96 -10.91 -14.28
CA GLU A 48 13.17 -9.50 -13.93
C GLU A 48 12.42 -9.08 -12.65
N GLY A 49 11.67 -9.99 -12.02
CA GLY A 49 11.10 -9.81 -10.68
C GLY A 49 9.79 -9.03 -10.59
N ARG A 50 9.08 -8.82 -11.70
CA ARG A 50 7.74 -8.17 -11.70
C ARG A 50 6.71 -8.98 -10.94
N GLU A 51 6.75 -10.31 -11.06
CA GLU A 51 5.93 -11.22 -10.27
C GLU A 51 6.14 -11.01 -8.77
N ARG A 52 7.41 -10.98 -8.34
CA ARG A 52 7.77 -10.73 -6.94
C ARG A 52 7.27 -9.37 -6.48
N ARG A 53 7.38 -8.34 -7.32
CA ARG A 53 6.88 -6.99 -7.03
C ARG A 53 5.37 -7.00 -6.82
N TYR A 54 4.62 -7.65 -7.71
CA TYR A 54 3.16 -7.81 -7.58
C TYR A 54 2.77 -8.45 -6.25
N PHE A 55 3.37 -9.59 -5.89
CA PHE A 55 3.06 -10.27 -4.63
C PHE A 55 3.51 -9.48 -3.40
N SER A 56 4.60 -8.71 -3.50
CA SER A 56 5.02 -7.80 -2.44
C SER A 56 3.98 -6.71 -2.19
N CYS A 57 3.46 -6.08 -3.24
CA CYS A 57 2.41 -5.07 -3.12
C CYS A 57 1.13 -5.68 -2.54
N LYS A 58 0.72 -6.86 -3.04
CA LYS A 58 -0.45 -7.58 -2.52
C LYS A 58 -0.32 -7.87 -1.02
N GLY A 59 0.81 -8.43 -0.59
CA GLY A 59 1.04 -8.74 0.82
C GLY A 59 1.09 -7.50 1.71
N ARG A 60 1.55 -6.34 1.18
CA ARG A 60 1.51 -5.07 1.91
C ARG A 60 0.08 -4.55 2.06
N VAL A 61 -0.72 -4.59 1.00
CA VAL A 61 -2.15 -4.23 1.05
C VAL A 61 -2.90 -5.10 2.06
N GLU A 62 -2.71 -6.42 2.03
CA GLU A 62 -3.35 -7.34 2.99
C GLU A 62 -2.98 -7.00 4.44
N LYS A 63 -1.71 -6.69 4.71
CA LYS A 63 -1.26 -6.26 6.04
C LYS A 63 -1.91 -4.95 6.50
N LEU A 64 -1.95 -3.94 5.63
CA LEU A 64 -2.57 -2.65 5.95
C LEU A 64 -4.08 -2.79 6.15
N GLN A 65 -4.77 -3.55 5.29
CA GLN A 65 -6.19 -3.80 5.43
C GLN A 65 -6.52 -4.54 6.73
N ASN A 66 -5.73 -5.55 7.10
CA ASN A 66 -5.88 -6.24 8.37
C ASN A 66 -5.65 -5.28 9.55
N LEU A 67 -4.61 -4.45 9.47
CA LEU A 67 -4.32 -3.43 10.49
C LEU A 67 -5.53 -2.50 10.68
N LEU A 68 -6.08 -1.98 9.58
CA LEU A 68 -7.22 -1.05 9.59
C LEU A 68 -8.52 -1.72 10.06
N ALA A 69 -8.75 -2.99 9.72
CA ALA A 69 -9.95 -3.73 10.12
C ALA A 69 -10.09 -3.90 11.64
N PHE A 70 -8.97 -3.96 12.37
CA PHE A 70 -8.94 -4.11 13.83
C PHE A 70 -8.54 -2.82 14.56
N ALA A 71 -8.35 -1.73 13.83
CA ALA A 71 -8.01 -0.44 14.40
C ALA A 71 -9.26 0.33 14.84
N ARG A 72 -9.16 1.04 15.96
CA ARG A 72 -10.09 2.10 16.32
C ARG A 72 -9.45 3.43 15.96
N VAL A 73 -10.13 4.24 15.16
CA VAL A 73 -9.63 5.57 14.76
C VAL A 73 -10.02 6.58 15.85
N GLU A 74 -9.08 7.43 16.27
CA GLU A 74 -9.38 8.52 17.19
C GLU A 74 -10.30 9.56 16.53
N GLU A 75 -11.34 10.01 17.23
CA GLU A 75 -12.33 10.96 16.68
C GLU A 75 -11.82 12.41 16.63
N GLN A 76 -10.73 12.73 17.34
CA GLN A 76 -10.05 14.02 17.29
C GLN A 76 -8.54 13.82 17.19
N ASP A 77 -7.91 14.45 16.19
CA ASP A 77 -6.48 14.78 16.29
C ASP A 77 -6.34 15.76 17.47
N HIS A 78 -6.07 15.23 18.66
CA HIS A 78 -5.87 16.08 19.83
C HIS A 78 -4.71 17.04 19.52
N PRO A 79 -4.92 18.37 19.60
CA PRO A 79 -3.81 19.31 19.45
C PRO A 79 -2.77 18.93 20.51
N LYS A 80 -1.55 18.61 20.06
CA LYS A 80 -0.43 18.32 20.95
C LYS A 80 -0.44 19.37 22.05
N MET A 81 -0.60 18.95 23.31
CA MET A 81 -0.58 19.85 24.44
C MET A 81 0.66 20.74 24.32
N ARG A 82 0.44 22.05 24.21
CA ARG A 82 1.50 23.04 24.39
C ARG A 82 2.20 22.70 25.71
N PRO A 83 3.51 22.45 25.74
CA PRO A 83 4.18 22.30 27.02
C PRO A 83 4.14 23.65 27.72
N GLY A 84 3.43 23.70 28.84
CA GLY A 84 3.64 24.66 29.93
C GLY A 84 3.30 26.11 29.63
N GLY A 85 2.27 26.61 30.33
CA GLY A 85 2.29 28.00 30.76
C GLY A 85 3.51 28.26 31.65
N SER A 86 4.19 29.35 31.38
CA SER A 86 4.81 30.23 32.38
C SER A 86 4.26 31.60 31.98
N GLY A 87 3.33 32.23 32.71
CA GLY A 87 3.36 32.36 34.16
C GLY A 87 4.43 33.38 34.52
N SER A 88 4.30 34.61 34.02
CA SER A 88 4.80 35.88 34.60
C SER A 88 4.23 37.03 33.78
#